data_AF-A0A7M2WZS4-F1
#
_entry.id   AF-A0A7M2WZS4-F1
#
_cell.length_a   1.000
_cell.length_b   1.000
_cell.length_c   1.000
_cell.angle_alpha   90.00
_cell.angle_beta   90.00
_cell.angle_gamma   90.00
#
_symmetry.space_group_name_H-M   'P 1'
#
loop_
_entity.id
_entity.type
_entity.pdbx_description
1 polymer ?
#
loop_
_entity_poly.entity_id
_entity_poly.type
_entity_poly.pdbx_seq_one_letter_code
_entity_poly.pdbx_strand_id
1 'polypeptide(L)'
;MAFDIVQLIYWLLLSAWFGLVLFGAMASPAIFKTVQEADPTLPTVLSVNLDGQHGALLAMTINAQILTRLLWLQLVCAGGLLVSIAIQWFLAGRSEQAIFINALRSALLLAAIGLLIYGWRSVWPRMAEQRRTYIDNADDPEVALPARDQLTRLYRESEIVQLALATVLSALILFSTSMGRTVVITTQG
;
A
#
# COMPACT_ATOMS: atom_id res chain seq x y z
N MET A 1 -27.75 -15.38 -7.51
CA MET A 1 -28.02 -13.95 -7.28
C MET A 1 -27.25 -13.38 -6.10
N ALA A 2 -27.49 -13.78 -4.84
CA ALA A 2 -26.77 -13.22 -3.69
C ALA A 2 -25.24 -13.46 -3.77
N PHE A 3 -24.82 -14.67 -4.16
CA PHE A 3 -23.42 -15.01 -4.38
C PHE A 3 -22.77 -14.13 -5.46
N ASP A 4 -23.45 -13.91 -6.58
CA ASP A 4 -22.94 -13.12 -7.72
C ASP A 4 -22.70 -11.65 -7.32
N ILE A 5 -23.59 -11.08 -6.50
CA ILE A 5 -23.45 -9.72 -5.98
C ILE A 5 -22.22 -9.62 -5.07
N VAL A 6 -22.05 -10.57 -4.14
CA VAL A 6 -20.88 -10.59 -3.23
C VAL A 6 -19.59 -10.77 -4.03
N GLN A 7 -19.60 -11.60 -5.06
CA GLN A 7 -18.45 -11.78 -5.96
C GLN A 7 -18.14 -10.51 -6.75
N LEU A 8 -19.14 -9.79 -7.25
CA LEU A 8 -18.95 -8.51 -7.92
C LEU A 8 -18.35 -7.45 -6.99
N ILE A 9 -18.86 -7.33 -5.77
CA ILE A 9 -18.33 -6.43 -4.75
C ILE A 9 -16.88 -6.79 -4.41
N TYR A 10 -16.58 -8.08 -4.24
CA TYR A 10 -15.21 -8.56 -4.01
C TYR A 10 -14.27 -8.13 -5.13
N TRP A 11 -14.63 -8.33 -6.40
CA TRP A 11 -13.79 -7.94 -7.54
C TRP A 11 -13.59 -6.43 -7.66
N LEU A 12 -14.63 -5.65 -7.35
CA LEU A 12 -14.56 -4.19 -7.36
C LEU A 12 -13.59 -3.70 -6.27
N LEU A 13 -13.73 -4.21 -5.05
CA LEU A 13 -12.83 -3.86 -3.94
C LEU A 13 -11.40 -4.33 -4.19
N LEU A 14 -11.21 -5.52 -4.75
CA LEU A 14 -9.89 -6.06 -5.07
C LEU A 14 -9.19 -5.21 -6.13
N SER A 15 -9.91 -4.85 -7.20
CA SER A 15 -9.39 -3.98 -8.26
C SER A 15 -9.06 -2.58 -7.74
N ALA A 16 -9.94 -2.01 -6.92
CA ALA A 16 -9.71 -0.72 -6.29
C ALA A 16 -8.48 -0.74 -5.38
N TRP A 17 -8.35 -1.77 -4.53
CA TRP A 17 -7.19 -1.89 -3.64
C TRP A 17 -5.89 -2.07 -4.41
N PHE A 18 -5.89 -2.94 -5.42
CA PHE A 18 -4.74 -3.14 -6.29
C PHE A 18 -4.33 -1.84 -7.00
N GLY A 19 -5.30 -1.11 -7.56
CA GLY A 19 -5.06 0.19 -8.18
C GLY A 19 -4.47 1.22 -7.21
N LEU A 20 -4.93 1.26 -5.96
CA LEU A 20 -4.37 2.12 -4.92
C LEU A 20 -2.91 1.77 -4.61
N VAL A 21 -2.57 0.48 -4.50
CA VAL A 21 -1.20 0.05 -4.24
C VAL A 21 -0.27 0.42 -5.40
N LEU A 22 -0.68 0.17 -6.65
CA LEU A 22 0.09 0.57 -7.83
C LEU A 22 0.25 2.08 -7.94
N PHE A 23 -0.84 2.83 -7.67
CA PHE A 23 -0.79 4.28 -7.67
C PHE A 23 0.21 4.80 -6.63
N GLY A 24 0.22 4.26 -5.41
CA GLY A 24 1.20 4.62 -4.39
C GLY A 24 2.64 4.37 -4.84
N ALA A 25 2.89 3.21 -5.44
CA ALA A 25 4.20 2.81 -5.93
C ALA A 25 4.71 3.71 -7.08
N MET A 26 3.83 4.16 -7.97
CA MET A 26 4.19 5.02 -9.11
C MET A 26 4.19 6.52 -8.78
N ALA A 27 3.27 6.98 -7.92
CA ALA A 27 3.13 8.39 -7.59
C ALA A 27 4.32 8.90 -6.77
N SER A 28 4.82 8.10 -5.83
CA SER A 28 5.94 8.50 -4.97
C SER A 28 7.19 8.94 -5.77
N PRO A 29 7.79 8.12 -6.66
CA PRO A 29 8.97 8.54 -7.42
C PRO A 29 8.68 9.70 -8.38
N ALA A 30 7.46 9.78 -8.95
CA ALA A 30 7.07 10.88 -9.81
C ALA A 30 7.04 12.22 -9.04
N ILE A 31 6.46 12.25 -7.84
CA ILE A 31 6.41 13.45 -6.99
C ILE A 31 7.82 13.89 -6.60
N PHE A 32 8.68 12.96 -6.17
CA PHE A 32 10.06 13.31 -5.81
C PHE A 32 10.83 13.90 -7.00
N LYS A 33 10.70 13.29 -8.18
CA LYS A 33 11.34 13.80 -9.40
C LYS A 33 10.83 15.20 -9.76
N THR A 34 9.51 15.40 -9.79
CA THR A 34 8.92 16.70 -10.15
C THR A 34 9.30 17.80 -9.16
N VAL A 35 9.32 17.51 -7.86
CA VAL A 35 9.70 18.53 -6.86
C VAL A 35 11.19 18.84 -6.92
N GLN A 36 12.04 17.84 -7.20
CA GLN A 36 13.47 18.05 -7.40
C GLN A 36 13.76 18.91 -8.63
N GLU A 37 13.00 18.73 -9.72
CA GLU A 37 13.13 19.52 -10.95
C GLU A 37 12.61 20.95 -10.80
N ALA A 38 11.60 21.18 -9.93
CA ALA A 38 10.96 22.48 -9.76
C ALA A 38 11.73 23.45 -8.86
N ASP A 39 12.71 22.96 -8.08
CA ASP A 39 13.51 23.72 -7.09
C ASP A 39 12.73 24.82 -6.33
N PRO A 40 11.64 24.47 -5.61
CA PRO A 40 10.79 25.47 -4.99
C PRO A 40 11.53 26.16 -3.83
N THR A 41 11.71 27.47 -3.92
CA THR A 41 12.18 28.30 -2.81
C THR A 41 11.03 28.52 -1.82
N LEU A 42 11.18 28.00 -0.59
CA LEU A 42 10.17 28.17 0.46
C LEU A 42 10.47 29.45 1.26
N PRO A 43 9.61 30.49 1.21
CA PRO A 43 9.89 31.78 1.83
C PRO A 43 9.84 31.78 3.39
N THR A 44 9.33 30.71 4.01
CA THR A 44 9.05 30.67 5.47
C THR A 44 10.18 30.03 6.30
N VAL A 45 11.20 29.43 5.67
CA VAL A 45 12.36 28.86 6.38
C VAL A 45 13.60 29.65 5.98
N LEU A 46 13.83 30.74 6.69
CA LEU A 46 14.93 31.69 6.52
C LEU A 46 16.15 31.29 7.39
N SER A 47 16.37 29.99 7.63
CA SER A 47 17.57 29.50 8.30
C SER A 47 18.60 29.05 7.25
N VAL A 48 19.43 30.02 6.89
CA VAL A 48 20.84 29.95 6.50
C VAL A 48 21.38 28.53 6.23
N ASN A 49 21.69 28.24 4.96
CA ASN A 49 22.60 27.17 4.50
C ASN A 49 22.03 25.76 4.22
N LEU A 50 20.77 25.65 3.78
CA LEU A 50 20.19 24.41 3.23
C LEU A 50 19.93 24.53 1.72
N ASP A 51 20.92 25.01 0.96
CA ASP A 51 20.83 25.09 -0.51
C ASP A 51 20.62 23.68 -1.09
N GLY A 52 19.42 23.44 -1.66
CA GLY A 52 19.02 22.18 -2.28
C GLY A 52 18.29 21.15 -1.38
N GLN A 53 18.13 21.38 -0.07
CA GLN A 53 17.39 20.44 0.81
C GLN A 53 15.91 20.79 1.00
N HIS A 54 15.50 22.00 0.64
CA HIS A 54 14.13 22.50 0.75
C HIS A 54 13.12 21.72 -0.10
N GLY A 55 13.47 21.42 -1.36
CA GLY A 55 12.62 20.65 -2.26
C GLY A 55 12.32 19.25 -1.73
N ALA A 56 13.33 18.57 -1.17
CA ALA A 56 13.16 17.22 -0.62
C ALA A 56 12.20 17.20 0.59
N LEU A 57 12.31 18.20 1.48
CA LEU A 57 11.41 18.36 2.62
C LEU A 57 9.97 18.63 2.18
N LEU A 58 9.76 19.51 1.20
CA LEU A 58 8.43 19.80 0.66
C LEU A 58 7.81 18.54 0.03
N ALA A 59 8.56 17.86 -0.85
CA ALA A 59 8.14 16.63 -1.51
C ALA A 59 7.69 15.57 -0.50
N MET A 60 8.49 15.40 0.55
CA MET A 60 8.23 14.45 1.61
C MET A 60 6.94 14.76 2.38
N THR A 61 6.66 16.04 2.64
CA THR A 61 5.46 16.46 3.37
C THR A 61 4.20 16.24 2.53
N ILE A 62 4.26 16.59 1.25
CA ILE A 62 3.17 16.36 0.28
C ILE A 62 2.92 14.85 0.14
N ASN A 63 3.98 14.08 -0.10
CA ASN A 63 3.89 12.63 -0.25
C ASN A 63 3.32 12.00 1.02
N ALA A 64 3.73 12.45 2.21
CA ALA A 64 3.23 11.91 3.47
C ALA A 64 1.70 12.11 3.63
N GLN A 65 1.18 13.27 3.28
CA GLN A 65 -0.26 13.54 3.33
C GLN A 65 -1.03 12.66 2.33
N ILE A 66 -0.51 12.52 1.11
CA ILE A 66 -1.10 11.66 0.07
C ILE A 66 -1.13 10.21 0.53
N LEU A 67 0.00 9.68 1.00
CA LEU A 67 0.12 8.29 1.48
C LEU A 67 -0.78 8.02 2.69
N THR A 68 -0.96 8.99 3.60
CA THR A 68 -1.87 8.83 4.74
C THR A 68 -3.32 8.66 4.28
N ARG A 69 -3.77 9.46 3.31
CA ARG A 69 -5.13 9.33 2.75
C ARG A 69 -5.29 8.02 1.96
N LEU A 70 -4.27 7.67 1.18
CA LEU A 70 -4.23 6.43 0.42
C LEU A 70 -4.32 5.22 1.35
N LEU A 71 -3.60 5.23 2.47
CA LEU A 71 -3.61 4.18 3.47
C LEU A 71 -5.01 3.98 4.07
N TRP A 72 -5.71 5.07 4.36
CA TRP A 72 -7.07 5.00 4.87
C TRP A 72 -8.02 4.32 3.87
N LEU A 73 -7.92 4.68 2.58
CA LEU A 73 -8.66 4.02 1.50
C LEU A 73 -8.29 2.53 1.39
N GLN A 74 -7.01 2.18 1.49
CA GLN A 74 -6.57 0.79 1.46
C GLN A 74 -7.14 -0.03 2.63
N LEU A 75 -7.21 0.55 3.84
CA LEU A 75 -7.82 -0.11 5.00
C LEU A 75 -9.32 -0.34 4.81
N VAL A 76 -10.05 0.60 4.19
CA VAL A 76 -11.47 0.42 3.85
C VAL A 76 -11.63 -0.72 2.84
N CYS A 77 -10.81 -0.75 1.78
CA CYS A 77 -10.87 -1.84 0.79
C CYS A 77 -10.53 -3.20 1.41
N ALA A 78 -9.48 -3.27 2.22
CA ALA A 78 -9.07 -4.48 2.94
C ALA A 78 -10.18 -4.97 3.88
N GLY A 79 -10.80 -4.07 4.64
CA GLY A 79 -11.94 -4.38 5.51
C GLY A 79 -13.14 -4.90 4.72
N GLY A 80 -13.49 -4.26 3.61
CA GLY A 80 -14.57 -4.72 2.74
C GLY A 80 -14.31 -6.09 2.11
N LEU A 81 -13.05 -6.39 1.76
CA LEU A 81 -12.66 -7.71 1.24
C LEU A 81 -12.72 -8.79 2.31
N LEU A 82 -12.33 -8.51 3.55
CA LEU A 82 -12.48 -9.43 4.67
C LEU A 82 -13.95 -9.82 4.88
N VAL A 83 -14.83 -8.82 4.90
CA VAL A 83 -16.28 -9.06 5.03
C VAL A 83 -16.81 -9.87 3.85
N SER A 84 -16.37 -9.54 2.63
CA SER A 84 -16.79 -10.27 1.42
C SER A 84 -16.36 -11.73 1.46
N ILE A 85 -15.12 -12.02 1.86
CA ILE A 85 -14.62 -13.40 2.02
C ILE A 85 -15.39 -14.13 3.13
N ALA A 86 -15.66 -13.48 4.26
CA ALA A 86 -16.44 -14.08 5.34
C ALA A 86 -17.84 -14.50 4.84
N ILE A 87 -18.54 -13.62 4.12
CA ILE A 87 -19.85 -13.93 3.52
C ILE A 87 -19.74 -15.07 2.50
N GLN A 88 -18.69 -15.10 1.68
CA GLN A 88 -18.46 -16.20 0.73
C GLN A 88 -18.24 -17.54 1.45
N TRP A 89 -17.57 -17.57 2.60
CA TRP A 89 -17.45 -18.78 3.42
C TRP A 89 -18.79 -19.30 3.92
N PHE A 90 -19.74 -18.41 4.26
CA PHE A 90 -21.09 -18.81 4.66
C PHE A 90 -21.95 -19.29 3.49
N LEU A 91 -21.78 -18.70 2.30
CA LEU A 91 -22.60 -19.01 1.11
C LEU A 91 -22.04 -20.18 0.28
N ALA A 92 -20.74 -20.48 0.37
CA ALA A 92 -20.10 -21.50 -0.44
C ALA A 92 -20.52 -22.93 -0.03
N GLY A 93 -20.87 -23.76 -1.01
CA GLY A 93 -21.11 -25.19 -0.79
C GLY A 93 -19.85 -25.92 -0.33
N ARG A 94 -20.04 -27.01 0.44
CA ARG A 94 -18.95 -27.84 1.01
C ARG A 94 -18.26 -28.77 0.00
N SER A 95 -17.93 -28.28 -1.19
CA SER A 95 -17.05 -29.02 -2.09
C SER A 95 -15.60 -28.92 -1.59
N GLU A 96 -14.87 -30.04 -1.53
CA GLU A 96 -13.47 -30.07 -1.10
C GLU A 96 -12.60 -29.09 -1.90
N GLN A 97 -12.81 -28.99 -3.22
CA GLN A 97 -12.08 -28.08 -4.09
C GLN A 97 -12.40 -26.61 -3.77
N ALA A 98 -13.67 -26.29 -3.46
CA ALA A 98 -14.07 -24.94 -3.10
C ALA A 98 -13.48 -24.52 -1.75
N ILE A 99 -13.43 -25.43 -0.77
CA ILE A 99 -12.82 -25.19 0.55
C ILE A 99 -11.33 -24.86 0.39
N PHE A 100 -10.60 -25.66 -0.39
CA PHE A 100 -9.16 -25.43 -0.59
C PHE A 100 -8.89 -24.05 -1.21
N ILE A 101 -9.63 -23.66 -2.24
CA ILE A 101 -9.42 -22.38 -2.92
C ILE A 101 -9.81 -21.20 -2.00
N ASN A 102 -10.92 -21.30 -1.28
CA ASN A 102 -11.33 -20.26 -0.34
C ASN A 102 -10.34 -20.12 0.82
N ALA A 103 -9.74 -21.22 1.29
CA ALA A 103 -8.67 -21.21 2.28
C ALA A 103 -7.42 -20.49 1.74
N LEU A 104 -6.98 -20.81 0.53
CA LEU A 104 -5.83 -20.15 -0.11
C LEU A 104 -6.06 -18.64 -0.29
N ARG A 105 -7.25 -18.23 -0.75
CA ARG A 105 -7.61 -16.81 -0.89
C ARG A 105 -7.60 -16.09 0.45
N SER A 106 -8.14 -16.73 1.48
CA SER A 106 -8.16 -16.18 2.84
C SER A 106 -6.74 -16.00 3.37
N ALA A 107 -5.86 -16.99 3.15
CA ALA A 107 -4.45 -16.90 3.53
C ALA A 107 -3.71 -15.76 2.81
N LEU A 108 -3.89 -15.63 1.49
CA LEU A 108 -3.32 -14.53 0.70
C LEU A 108 -3.86 -13.16 1.14
N LEU A 109 -5.16 -13.05 1.40
CA LEU A 109 -5.77 -11.83 1.90
C LEU A 109 -5.19 -11.45 3.27
N LEU A 110 -5.09 -12.40 4.19
CA LEU A 110 -4.50 -12.17 5.51
C LEU A 110 -3.03 -11.76 5.41
N ALA A 111 -2.26 -12.36 4.50
CA ALA A 111 -0.88 -11.95 4.24
C ALA A 111 -0.80 -10.50 3.72
N ALA A 112 -1.65 -10.12 2.77
CA ALA A 112 -1.73 -8.74 2.27
C ALA A 112 -2.09 -7.74 3.38
N ILE A 113 -3.05 -8.09 4.24
CA ILE A 113 -3.44 -7.26 5.37
C ILE A 113 -2.32 -7.16 6.40
N GLY A 114 -1.63 -8.26 6.68
CA GLY A 114 -0.46 -8.28 7.56
C GLY A 114 0.64 -7.35 7.08
N LEU A 115 0.95 -7.36 5.77
CA LEU A 115 1.90 -6.44 5.15
C LEU A 115 1.44 -4.98 5.24
N LEU A 116 0.16 -4.71 4.99
CA LEU A 116 -0.43 -3.37 5.11
C LEU A 116 -0.29 -2.83 6.54
N ILE A 117 -0.63 -3.66 7.54
CA ILE A 117 -0.53 -3.31 8.96
C ILE A 117 0.94 -3.13 9.36
N TYR A 118 1.85 -3.98 8.87
CA TYR A 118 3.29 -3.83 9.12
C TYR A 118 3.82 -2.49 8.60
N GLY A 119 3.49 -2.14 7.35
CA GLY A 119 3.86 -0.84 6.76
C GLY A 119 3.34 0.34 7.58
N TRP A 120 2.05 0.28 7.97
CA TRP A 120 1.42 1.34 8.76
C TRP A 120 1.96 1.47 10.19
N ARG A 121 2.14 0.35 10.89
CA ARG A 121 2.42 0.37 12.34
C ARG A 121 3.91 0.32 12.66
N SER A 122 4.75 -0.23 11.78
CA SER A 122 6.19 -0.33 11.99
C SER A 122 6.97 0.71 11.18
N VAL A 123 6.77 0.76 9.85
CA VAL A 123 7.62 1.56 8.97
C VAL A 123 7.26 3.05 9.04
N TRP A 124 5.96 3.38 8.98
CA TRP A 124 5.47 4.76 9.01
C TRP A 124 5.89 5.59 10.24
N PRO A 125 5.69 5.13 11.50
CA PRO A 125 6.07 5.95 12.65
C PRO A 125 7.58 6.19 12.71
N ARG A 126 8.39 5.19 12.33
CA ARG A 126 9.85 5.32 12.28
C ARG A 126 10.28 6.36 11.22
N MET A 127 9.63 6.36 10.05
CA MET A 127 9.88 7.40 9.04
C MET A 127 9.49 8.79 9.55
N ALA A 128 8.36 8.91 10.23
CA ALA A 128 7.90 10.18 10.79
C ALA A 128 8.85 10.73 11.88
N GLU A 129 9.37 9.84 12.73
CA GLU A 129 10.35 10.19 13.77
C GLU A 129 11.67 10.66 13.16
N GLN A 130 12.28 9.87 12.26
CA GLN A 130 13.55 10.24 11.61
C GLN A 130 13.41 11.54 10.79
N ARG A 131 12.25 11.76 10.17
CA ARG A 131 11.93 13.02 9.51
C ARG A 131 11.94 14.21 10.48
N ARG A 132 11.33 14.06 11.66
CA ARG A 132 11.34 15.13 12.68
C ARG A 132 12.76 15.40 13.16
N THR A 133 13.52 14.36 13.51
CA THR A 133 14.93 14.50 13.92
C THR A 133 15.77 15.23 12.87
N TYR A 134 15.59 14.91 11.59
CA TYR A 134 16.28 15.59 10.50
C TYR A 134 15.92 17.08 10.38
N ILE A 135 14.63 17.43 10.55
CA ILE A 135 14.16 18.82 10.50
C ILE A 135 14.63 19.61 11.73
N ASP A 136 14.50 19.03 12.91
CA ASP A 136 14.79 19.68 14.19
C ASP A 136 16.29 19.94 14.37
N ASN A 137 17.15 19.16 13.70
CA ASN A 137 18.61 19.29 13.76
C ASN A 137 19.20 19.72 12.41
N ALA A 138 18.44 20.42 11.57
CA ALA A 138 18.90 20.76 10.22
C ALA A 138 20.17 21.65 10.21
N ASP A 139 20.42 22.39 11.28
CA ASP A 139 21.62 23.22 11.47
C ASP A 139 22.85 22.42 11.97
N ASP A 140 22.64 21.18 12.44
CA ASP A 140 23.69 20.29 12.95
C ASP A 140 23.93 19.11 11.98
N PRO A 141 24.97 19.16 11.13
CA PRO A 141 25.22 18.13 10.14
C PRO A 141 25.57 16.77 10.77
N GLU A 142 26.12 16.75 11.98
CA GLU A 142 26.49 15.49 12.66
C GLU A 142 25.25 14.67 13.05
N VAL A 143 24.11 15.34 13.26
CA VAL A 143 22.82 14.70 13.58
C VAL A 143 21.92 14.56 12.34
N ALA A 144 21.89 15.56 11.47
CA ALA A 144 21.04 15.56 10.28
C ALA A 144 21.41 14.50 9.25
N LEU A 145 22.72 14.32 8.95
CA LEU A 145 23.16 13.37 7.93
C LEU A 145 22.81 11.91 8.29
N PRO A 146 23.07 11.42 9.52
CA PRO A 146 22.63 10.09 9.93
C PRO A 146 21.11 9.90 9.88
N ALA A 147 20.32 10.91 10.28
CA ALA A 147 18.87 10.84 10.23
C ALA A 147 18.37 10.71 8.78
N ARG A 148 18.97 11.44 7.84
CA ARG A 148 18.70 11.34 6.40
C ARG A 148 19.04 9.95 5.83
N ASP A 149 20.17 9.37 6.24
CA ASP A 149 20.57 8.03 5.80
C ASP A 149 19.61 6.95 6.31
N GLN A 150 19.21 7.04 7.58
CA GLN A 150 18.19 6.16 8.16
C GLN A 150 16.85 6.30 7.45
N LEU A 151 16.45 7.53 7.14
CA LEU A 151 15.21 7.80 6.43
C LEU A 151 15.24 7.20 5.01
N THR A 152 16.35 7.34 4.29
CA THR A 152 16.56 6.73 2.96
C THR A 152 16.45 5.20 3.02
N ARG A 153 16.98 4.58 4.09
CA ARG A 153 16.83 3.14 4.33
C ARG A 153 15.38 2.75 4.57
N LEU A 154 14.65 3.50 5.40
CA LEU A 154 13.24 3.24 5.68
C LEU A 154 12.36 3.43 4.43
N TYR A 155 12.69 4.38 3.55
CA TYR A 155 12.03 4.52 2.25
C TYR A 155 12.17 3.26 1.39
N ARG A 156 13.38 2.72 1.27
CA ARG A 156 13.60 1.44 0.56
C ARG A 156 12.83 0.30 1.21
N GLU A 157 12.77 0.25 2.54
CA GLU A 157 11.97 -0.75 3.25
C GLU A 157 10.47 -0.60 2.92
N SER A 158 9.96 0.63 2.89
CA SER A 158 8.58 0.92 2.49
C SER A 158 8.29 0.51 1.04
N GLU A 159 9.22 0.74 0.11
CA GLU A 159 9.11 0.32 -1.29
C GLU A 159 9.05 -1.21 -1.41
N ILE A 160 9.90 -1.94 -0.67
CA ILE A 160 9.89 -3.40 -0.62
C ILE A 160 8.54 -3.91 -0.09
N VAL A 161 8.00 -3.32 0.97
CA VAL A 161 6.69 -3.68 1.53
C VAL A 161 5.57 -3.44 0.50
N GLN A 162 5.59 -2.31 -0.22
CA GLN A 162 4.60 -2.03 -1.28
C GLN A 162 4.72 -3.01 -2.45
N LEU A 163 5.94 -3.36 -2.88
CA LEU A 163 6.17 -4.33 -3.94
C LEU A 163 5.70 -5.74 -3.51
N ALA A 164 5.98 -6.14 -2.27
CA ALA A 164 5.50 -7.39 -1.70
C ALA A 164 3.96 -7.41 -1.66
N LEU A 165 3.33 -6.32 -1.22
CA LEU A 165 1.88 -6.18 -1.22
C LEU A 165 1.29 -6.29 -2.63
N ALA A 166 1.86 -5.59 -3.61
CA ALA A 166 1.44 -5.68 -5.01
C ALA A 166 1.58 -7.10 -5.56
N THR A 167 2.64 -7.82 -5.19
CA THR A 167 2.87 -9.22 -5.58
C THR A 167 1.81 -10.15 -4.99
N VAL A 168 1.52 -10.01 -3.69
CA VAL A 168 0.49 -10.81 -3.02
C VAL A 168 -0.91 -10.52 -3.60
N LEU A 169 -1.25 -9.25 -3.88
CA LEU A 169 -2.51 -8.90 -4.52
C LEU A 169 -2.60 -9.43 -5.96
N SER A 170 -1.49 -9.42 -6.70
CA SER A 170 -1.44 -10.02 -8.05
C SER A 170 -1.69 -11.53 -8.00
N ALA A 171 -1.04 -12.23 -7.05
CA ALA A 171 -1.30 -13.65 -6.81
C ALA A 171 -2.78 -13.88 -6.46
N LEU A 172 -3.35 -13.05 -5.57
CA LEU A 172 -4.76 -13.12 -5.20
C LEU A 172 -5.68 -12.96 -6.42
N ILE A 173 -5.39 -12.02 -7.34
CA ILE A 173 -6.14 -11.84 -8.59
C ILE A 173 -6.02 -13.08 -9.50
N LEU A 174 -4.81 -13.61 -9.71
CA LEU A 174 -4.58 -14.77 -10.57
C LEU A 174 -5.30 -16.03 -10.04
N PHE A 175 -5.19 -16.32 -8.75
CA PHE A 175 -5.94 -17.41 -8.12
C PHE A 175 -7.44 -17.12 -8.06
N SER A 176 -7.85 -15.85 -8.09
CA SER A 176 -9.26 -15.49 -8.09
C SER A 176 -9.93 -15.72 -9.46
N THR A 177 -9.22 -15.46 -10.56
CA THR A 177 -9.74 -15.59 -11.93
C THR A 177 -9.83 -17.03 -12.42
N SER A 178 -8.96 -17.94 -11.98
CA SER A 178 -8.94 -19.34 -12.45
C SER A 178 -10.27 -20.09 -12.19
N MET A 179 -11.04 -19.67 -11.18
CA MET A 179 -12.32 -20.30 -10.83
C MET A 179 -13.45 -20.07 -11.84
N GLY A 180 -13.40 -18.97 -12.61
CA GLY A 180 -14.47 -18.67 -13.58
C GLY A 180 -14.54 -19.68 -14.73
N ARG A 181 -13.46 -20.43 -14.99
CA ARG A 181 -13.38 -21.36 -16.13
C ARG A 181 -13.81 -22.79 -15.78
N THR A 182 -13.65 -23.23 -14.54
CA THR A 182 -13.90 -24.64 -14.18
C THR A 182 -15.39 -24.99 -14.05
N VAL A 183 -16.24 -24.02 -13.68
CA VAL A 183 -17.68 -24.26 -13.43
C VAL A 183 -18.47 -24.47 -14.73
N VAL A 184 -18.01 -23.95 -15.87
CA VAL A 184 -18.76 -24.03 -17.14
C VAL A 184 -18.76 -25.45 -17.75
N ILE A 185 -17.81 -26.30 -17.37
CA ILE A 185 -17.63 -27.63 -18.01
C ILE A 185 -18.56 -28.70 -17.41
N THR A 186 -19.14 -28.47 -16.23
CA THR A 186 -19.92 -29.51 -15.51
C THR A 186 -21.44 -29.36 -15.60
N THR A 187 -21.97 -28.31 -16.23
CA THR A 187 -23.42 -28.06 -16.39
C THR A 187 -23.97 -28.37 -17.79
N GLN A 188 -23.32 -29.24 -18.56
CA GLN A 188 -23.85 -29.75 -19.85
C GLN A 188 -23.94 -31.29 -19.92
N GLY A 189 -24.00 -31.97 -18.77
CA GLY A 189 -24.26 -33.41 -18.67
C GLY A 189 -25.65 -33.70 -18.13
#